data_AF-A0A370LQ31-F1
#
_entry.id   AF-A0A370LQ31-F1
#
_cell.length_a   1.000
_cell.length_b   1.000
_cell.length_c   1.000
_cell.angle_alpha   90.00
_cell.angle_beta   90.00
_cell.angle_gamma   90.00
#
_symmetry.space_group_name_H-M   'P 1'
#
loop_
_entity.id
_entity.type
_entity.pdbx_description
1 polymer ?
#
loop_
_entity_poly.entity_id
_entity_poly.type
_entity_poly.pdbx_seq_one_letter_code
_entity_poly.pdbx_strand_id
1 'polypeptide(L)'
;MERIITNIGTIPAIVVVPHGYDDPNTVEIAEEIINKIDAYAVINKGWRRSDHYDYYKDEANCNNIKHIKEDVVKDEFLKPILKYKNKILNEHHLQEPAMFIIHGVSNLIRDEASDLDFIVGYGEGDPARPTAPIEFKDCFLENLKSTGLVPYQGKSGGRYSGWGRNNLNQLFNRKEFLDHCAYSLQIEIIRELREDKDVARQTGEVLSDVITNTINNWKKFKSTLTFPYI
;
A
#
# COMPACT_ATOMS: atom_id res chain seq x y z
N MET A 1 16.64 8.27 -16.82
CA MET A 1 15.96 8.53 -15.52
C MET A 1 15.70 7.18 -14.90
N GLU A 2 15.88 7.02 -13.59
CA GLU A 2 15.62 5.75 -12.90
C GLU A 2 14.11 5.50 -12.86
N ARG A 3 13.65 4.29 -13.26
CA ARG A 3 12.21 3.97 -13.31
C ARG A 3 11.61 3.74 -11.93
N ILE A 4 12.39 3.18 -11.01
CA ILE A 4 11.95 2.81 -9.67
C ILE A 4 12.83 3.51 -8.64
N ILE A 5 12.22 4.20 -7.69
CA ILE A 5 12.92 4.64 -6.48
C ILE A 5 12.78 3.54 -5.43
N THR A 6 13.87 3.22 -4.75
CA THR A 6 13.85 2.33 -3.59
C THR A 6 14.39 3.03 -2.36
N ASN A 7 13.78 2.77 -1.21
CA ASN A 7 14.27 3.26 0.09
C ASN A 7 14.39 2.10 1.08
N ILE A 8 15.47 2.09 1.85
CA ILE A 8 15.66 1.17 2.98
C ILE A 8 15.33 1.96 4.24
N GLY A 9 14.35 1.49 5.01
CA GLY A 9 13.93 2.13 6.25
C GLY A 9 14.28 1.33 7.49
N THR A 10 13.76 1.79 8.64
CA THR A 10 13.90 1.14 9.95
C THR A 10 12.56 0.79 10.60
N ILE A 11 11.43 1.25 10.06
CA ILE A 11 10.09 0.86 10.53
C ILE A 11 9.61 -0.37 9.73
N PRO A 12 8.86 -1.32 10.33
CA PRO A 12 8.31 -2.49 9.64
C PRO A 12 7.15 -2.15 8.67
N ALA A 13 7.29 -1.05 7.93
CA ALA A 13 6.37 -0.56 6.91
C ALA A 13 7.05 -0.59 5.55
N ILE A 14 6.33 -1.04 4.53
CA ILE A 14 6.75 -0.96 3.12
C ILE A 14 5.73 -0.09 2.37
N VAL A 15 6.16 1.10 1.92
CA VAL A 15 5.34 1.99 1.08
C VAL A 15 5.56 1.62 -0.38
N VAL A 16 4.48 1.31 -1.10
CA VAL A 16 4.57 0.91 -2.51
C VAL A 16 3.69 1.82 -3.36
N VAL A 17 4.26 2.41 -4.41
CA VAL A 17 3.50 3.22 -5.38
C VAL A 17 3.63 2.58 -6.75
N PRO A 18 2.68 1.72 -7.16
CA PRO A 18 2.79 1.02 -8.44
C PRO A 18 2.46 1.90 -9.65
N HIS A 19 1.72 3.00 -9.47
CA HIS A 19 1.23 3.86 -10.56
C HIS A 19 1.75 5.29 -10.45
N GLY A 20 2.93 5.52 -9.86
CA GLY A 20 3.42 6.88 -9.63
C GLY A 20 3.75 7.68 -10.91
N TYR A 21 3.95 7.01 -12.05
CA TYR A 21 4.04 7.66 -13.36
C TYR A 21 2.67 8.23 -13.81
N ASP A 22 1.57 7.56 -13.48
CA ASP A 22 0.23 7.82 -14.02
C ASP A 22 -0.69 8.54 -13.02
N ASP A 23 -0.49 8.33 -11.71
CA ASP A 23 -1.31 8.89 -10.64
C ASP A 23 -0.66 10.16 -10.09
N PRO A 24 -1.19 11.37 -10.40
CA PRO A 24 -0.62 12.64 -9.98
C PRO A 24 -0.22 12.67 -8.50
N ASN A 25 1.03 13.13 -8.29
CA ASN A 25 1.73 13.34 -7.03
C ASN A 25 1.66 12.23 -5.96
N THR A 26 1.33 10.99 -6.35
CA THR A 26 1.43 9.83 -5.44
C THR A 26 2.88 9.51 -5.09
N VAL A 27 3.82 9.87 -5.98
CA VAL A 27 5.26 9.83 -5.73
C VAL A 27 5.64 10.79 -4.61
N GLU A 28 5.21 12.05 -4.70
CA GLU A 28 5.46 13.07 -3.68
C GLU A 28 4.87 12.66 -2.31
N ILE A 29 3.67 12.09 -2.28
CA ILE A 29 3.08 11.53 -1.05
C ILE A 29 3.98 10.45 -0.45
N ALA A 30 4.46 9.51 -1.26
CA ALA A 30 5.31 8.43 -0.76
C ALA A 30 6.70 8.89 -0.36
N GLU A 31 7.29 9.85 -1.08
CA GLU A 31 8.57 10.48 -0.72
C GLU A 31 8.45 11.22 0.62
N GLU A 32 7.33 11.90 0.89
CA GLU A 32 7.08 12.51 2.20
C GLU A 32 6.97 11.45 3.31
N ILE A 33 6.23 10.36 3.06
CA ILE A 33 6.09 9.27 4.03
C ILE A 33 7.45 8.68 4.41
N ILE A 34 8.29 8.34 3.42
CA ILE A 34 9.60 7.75 3.71
C ILE A 34 10.52 8.71 4.45
N ASN A 35 10.47 10.02 4.14
CA ASN A 35 11.31 11.01 4.81
C ASN A 35 10.89 11.21 6.27
N LYS A 36 9.59 11.17 6.55
CA LYS A 36 9.05 11.43 7.89
C LYS A 36 9.21 10.25 8.84
N ILE A 37 8.97 9.03 8.37
CA ILE A 37 8.93 7.83 9.23
C ILE A 37 10.00 6.80 8.93
N ASP A 38 10.93 7.09 8.01
CA ASP A 38 12.02 6.18 7.62
C ASP A 38 11.50 4.77 7.28
N ALA A 39 10.49 4.72 6.40
CA ALA A 39 9.88 3.48 5.94
C ALA A 39 10.62 2.89 4.73
N TYR A 40 10.55 1.56 4.56
CA TYR A 40 10.98 0.94 3.32
C TYR A 40 10.07 1.38 2.18
N ALA A 41 10.59 1.51 0.95
CA ALA A 41 9.72 1.86 -0.18
C ALA A 41 10.17 1.34 -1.53
N VAL A 42 9.19 1.14 -2.41
CA VAL A 42 9.35 0.83 -3.84
C VAL A 42 8.34 1.67 -4.64
N ILE A 43 8.84 2.68 -5.33
CA ILE A 43 8.03 3.73 -5.96
C ILE A 43 8.27 3.70 -7.47
N ASN A 44 7.24 3.41 -8.26
CA ASN A 44 7.29 3.47 -9.71
C ASN A 44 7.13 4.90 -10.22
N LYS A 45 8.14 5.41 -10.95
CA LYS A 45 8.16 6.72 -11.62
C LYS A 45 8.36 6.60 -13.13
N GLY A 46 8.45 5.39 -13.68
CA GLY A 46 8.88 5.19 -15.06
C GLY A 46 8.06 4.18 -15.86
N TRP A 47 7.52 3.15 -15.23
CA TRP A 47 6.62 2.23 -15.91
C TRP A 47 5.25 2.87 -16.08
N ARG A 48 4.89 3.19 -17.33
CA ARG A 48 3.56 3.66 -17.68
C ARG A 48 2.58 2.51 -17.60
N ARG A 49 1.47 2.70 -16.90
CA ARG A 49 0.40 1.72 -16.79
C ARG A 49 -0.15 1.35 -18.17
N SER A 50 -0.15 0.06 -18.46
CA SER A 50 -0.66 -0.51 -19.71
C SER A 50 -1.28 -1.89 -19.45
N ASP A 51 -2.20 -2.31 -20.30
CA ASP A 51 -2.81 -3.65 -20.27
C ASP A 51 -1.85 -4.73 -20.77
N HIS A 52 -0.74 -4.32 -21.41
CA HIS A 52 0.32 -5.19 -21.88
C HIS A 52 1.67 -4.81 -21.25
N TYR A 53 2.59 -5.76 -21.23
CA TYR A 53 3.99 -5.49 -20.91
C TYR A 53 4.75 -5.22 -22.21
N ASP A 54 5.44 -4.09 -22.28
CA ASP A 54 6.34 -3.73 -23.37
C ASP A 54 7.57 -3.00 -22.80
N TYR A 55 8.68 -3.74 -22.68
CA TYR A 55 9.94 -3.23 -22.17
C TYR A 55 10.45 -2.01 -22.94
N TYR A 56 10.34 -2.02 -24.27
CA TYR A 56 10.92 -0.97 -25.11
C TYR A 56 10.13 0.34 -25.05
N LYS A 57 8.91 0.31 -24.52
CA LYS A 57 8.05 1.48 -24.33
C LYS A 57 7.86 1.86 -22.86
N ASP A 58 8.60 1.21 -21.95
CA ASP A 58 8.42 1.36 -20.51
C ASP A 58 6.96 1.15 -20.08
N GLU A 59 6.26 0.17 -20.68
CA GLU A 59 4.86 -0.13 -20.37
C GLU A 59 4.73 -1.36 -19.48
N ALA A 60 4.18 -1.17 -18.28
CA ALA A 60 3.79 -2.24 -17.39
C ALA A 60 2.79 -1.72 -16.35
N ASN A 61 1.82 -2.55 -15.97
CA ASN A 61 0.98 -2.27 -14.81
C ASN A 61 1.63 -2.86 -13.55
N CYS A 62 2.36 -2.06 -12.78
CA CYS A 62 3.02 -2.54 -11.56
C CYS A 62 2.05 -2.93 -10.42
N ASN A 63 0.73 -2.68 -10.56
CA ASN A 63 -0.30 -3.23 -9.68
C ASN A 63 -0.81 -4.61 -10.15
N ASN A 64 -0.33 -5.11 -11.30
CA ASN A 64 -0.67 -6.41 -11.83
C ASN A 64 0.45 -7.42 -11.54
N ILE A 65 0.15 -8.42 -10.70
CA ILE A 65 1.06 -9.50 -10.31
C ILE A 65 1.68 -10.23 -11.51
N LYS A 66 0.98 -10.31 -12.65
CA LYS A 66 1.56 -10.91 -13.86
C LYS A 66 2.67 -10.04 -14.45
N HIS A 67 2.45 -8.73 -14.54
CA HIS A 67 3.41 -7.81 -15.16
C HIS A 67 4.65 -7.65 -14.30
N ILE A 68 4.51 -7.57 -12.96
CA ILE A 68 5.67 -7.46 -12.07
C ILE A 68 6.53 -8.73 -11.97
N LYS A 69 6.15 -9.81 -12.67
CA LYS A 69 6.97 -11.02 -12.80
C LYS A 69 7.74 -11.08 -14.11
N GLU A 70 7.43 -10.20 -15.06
CA GLU A 70 8.19 -10.04 -16.28
C GLU A 70 9.60 -9.55 -15.94
N ASP A 71 10.60 -10.01 -16.68
CA ASP A 71 12.02 -10.00 -16.29
C ASP A 71 12.50 -8.68 -15.66
N VAL A 72 12.44 -7.57 -16.41
CA VAL A 72 12.95 -6.28 -15.94
C VAL A 72 12.07 -5.69 -14.83
N VAL A 73 10.75 -5.78 -14.95
CA VAL A 73 9.83 -5.26 -13.91
C VAL A 73 10.01 -6.03 -12.61
N LYS A 74 10.27 -7.33 -12.69
CA LYS A 74 10.55 -8.17 -11.54
C LYS A 74 11.80 -7.71 -10.81
N ASP A 75 12.85 -7.38 -11.56
CA ASP A 75 14.12 -7.00 -10.97
C ASP A 75 14.10 -5.60 -10.36
N GLU A 76 13.43 -4.67 -11.03
CA GLU A 76 13.32 -3.29 -10.57
C GLU A 76 12.26 -3.08 -9.49
N PHE A 77 11.14 -3.82 -9.54
CA PHE A 77 9.97 -3.56 -8.70
C PHE A 77 9.67 -4.69 -7.71
N LEU A 78 9.46 -5.92 -8.18
CA LEU A 78 9.05 -7.03 -7.30
C LEU A 78 10.15 -7.49 -6.34
N LYS A 79 11.38 -7.69 -6.84
CA LYS A 79 12.51 -8.16 -6.03
C LYS A 79 12.78 -7.23 -4.83
N PRO A 80 12.79 -5.89 -4.97
CA PRO A 80 12.88 -4.98 -3.84
C PRO A 80 11.78 -5.18 -2.78
N ILE A 81 10.51 -5.33 -3.19
CA ILE A 81 9.40 -5.58 -2.25
C ILE A 81 9.67 -6.85 -1.43
N LEU A 82 10.03 -7.95 -2.10
CA LEU A 82 10.32 -9.23 -1.45
C LEU A 82 11.55 -9.13 -0.53
N LYS A 83 12.59 -8.41 -0.95
CA LYS A 83 13.81 -8.15 -0.17
C LYS A 83 13.48 -7.42 1.13
N TYR A 84 12.68 -6.34 1.07
CA TYR A 84 12.32 -5.55 2.25
C TYR A 84 11.43 -6.31 3.21
N LYS A 85 10.44 -7.04 2.69
CA LYS A 85 9.62 -7.94 3.49
C LYS A 85 10.48 -8.95 4.26
N ASN A 86 11.43 -9.62 3.59
CA ASN A 86 12.35 -10.56 4.24
C ASN A 86 13.27 -9.89 5.26
N LYS A 87 13.80 -8.70 4.94
CA LYS A 87 14.65 -7.93 5.86
C LYS A 87 13.88 -7.57 7.13
N ILE A 88 12.63 -7.10 7.00
CA ILE A 88 11.78 -6.78 8.15
C ILE A 88 11.52 -8.00 9.03
N LEU A 89 11.15 -9.14 8.42
CA LEU A 89 10.92 -10.39 9.17
C LEU A 89 12.17 -10.85 9.94
N ASN A 90 13.36 -10.64 9.37
CA ASN A 90 14.62 -11.04 9.99
C ASN A 90 15.07 -10.07 11.09
N GLU A 91 14.82 -8.77 10.95
CA GLU A 91 15.36 -7.74 11.87
C GLU A 91 14.39 -7.36 12.99
N HIS A 92 13.08 -7.43 12.74
CA HIS A 92 12.06 -6.98 13.69
C HIS A 92 11.35 -8.13 14.39
N HIS A 93 12.06 -9.23 14.66
CA HIS A 93 11.60 -10.42 15.39
C HIS A 93 10.35 -10.11 16.23
N LEU A 94 9.16 -10.58 15.79
CA LEU A 94 7.79 -10.34 16.33
C LEU A 94 6.90 -9.28 15.62
N GLN A 95 7.37 -8.58 14.60
CA GLN A 95 6.56 -7.64 13.81
C GLN A 95 6.35 -8.13 12.38
N GLU A 96 5.09 -8.27 11.98
CA GLU A 96 4.72 -8.54 10.59
C GLU A 96 4.99 -7.30 9.73
N PRO A 97 5.65 -7.44 8.56
CA PRO A 97 5.77 -6.36 7.61
C PRO A 97 4.38 -5.90 7.17
N ALA A 98 4.11 -4.60 7.27
CA ALA A 98 2.89 -3.99 6.76
C ALA A 98 3.18 -3.24 5.45
N MET A 99 2.56 -3.67 4.36
CA MET A 99 2.69 -3.03 3.05
C MET A 99 1.51 -2.08 2.79
N PHE A 100 1.81 -0.81 2.53
CA PHE A 100 0.83 0.23 2.21
C PHE A 100 0.98 0.60 0.73
N ILE A 101 0.01 0.20 -0.08
CA ILE A 101 0.02 0.40 -1.54
C ILE A 101 -0.75 1.68 -1.85
N ILE A 102 -0.04 2.74 -2.24
CA ILE A 102 -0.61 4.06 -2.49
C ILE A 102 -1.03 4.19 -3.96
N HIS A 103 -2.28 4.59 -4.17
CA HIS A 103 -2.90 4.82 -5.46
C HIS A 103 -3.66 6.15 -5.48
N GLY A 104 -3.91 6.63 -6.69
CA GLY A 104 -4.81 7.73 -6.95
C GLY A 104 -6.16 7.30 -7.51
N VAL A 105 -7.24 7.89 -7.01
CA VAL A 105 -8.58 7.78 -7.61
C VAL A 105 -9.07 9.13 -8.13
N SER A 106 -9.96 9.10 -9.12
CA SER A 106 -10.62 10.31 -9.67
C SER A 106 -11.71 10.80 -8.74
N ASN A 107 -11.96 12.12 -8.69
CA ASN A 107 -13.05 12.71 -7.91
C ASN A 107 -14.45 12.27 -8.38
N LEU A 108 -14.59 11.67 -9.57
CA LEU A 108 -15.86 11.09 -10.03
C LEU A 108 -16.42 10.03 -9.07
N ILE A 109 -15.58 9.43 -8.23
CA ILE A 109 -16.05 8.50 -7.20
C ILE A 109 -16.94 9.18 -6.15
N ARG A 110 -16.89 10.51 -6.04
CA ARG A 110 -17.76 11.28 -5.14
C ARG A 110 -19.22 11.32 -5.59
N ASP A 111 -19.53 10.90 -6.82
CA ASP A 111 -20.90 10.62 -7.24
C ASP A 111 -21.52 9.45 -6.45
N GLU A 112 -20.68 8.55 -5.91
CA GLU A 112 -21.10 7.44 -5.05
C GLU A 112 -20.97 7.77 -3.54
N ALA A 113 -20.04 8.66 -3.15
CA ALA A 113 -19.81 9.08 -1.77
C ALA A 113 -19.24 10.51 -1.70
N SER A 114 -20.08 11.51 -1.41
CA SER A 114 -19.77 12.93 -1.64
C SER A 114 -18.64 13.51 -0.78
N ASP A 115 -18.44 13.00 0.43
CA ASP A 115 -17.46 13.47 1.42
C ASP A 115 -16.19 12.61 1.46
N LEU A 116 -16.08 11.61 0.59
CA LEU A 116 -14.97 10.66 0.54
C LEU A 116 -13.61 11.35 0.32
N ASP A 117 -12.62 10.95 1.12
CA ASP A 117 -11.21 11.34 0.99
C ASP A 117 -10.28 10.15 0.65
N PHE A 118 -10.54 8.99 1.25
CA PHE A 118 -9.71 7.79 1.09
C PHE A 118 -10.57 6.54 0.91
N ILE A 119 -10.17 5.61 0.04
CA ILE A 119 -10.74 4.25 0.02
C ILE A 119 -9.66 3.25 0.40
N VAL A 120 -9.96 2.36 1.34
CA VAL A 120 -9.04 1.31 1.80
C VAL A 120 -9.54 -0.06 1.34
N GLY A 121 -8.73 -0.73 0.54
CA GLY A 121 -8.93 -2.12 0.12
C GLY A 121 -8.03 -3.07 0.91
N TYR A 122 -8.57 -4.21 1.31
CA TYR A 122 -7.80 -5.24 2.03
C TYR A 122 -8.15 -6.67 1.56
N GLY A 123 -8.74 -6.81 0.37
CA GLY A 123 -9.07 -8.11 -0.23
C GLY A 123 -10.42 -8.69 0.16
N GLU A 124 -11.38 -7.87 0.58
CA GLU A 124 -12.75 -8.35 0.85
C GLU A 124 -13.48 -8.71 -0.45
N GLY A 125 -14.19 -9.85 -0.48
CA GLY A 125 -14.94 -10.32 -1.63
C GLY A 125 -15.53 -11.71 -1.42
N ASP A 126 -15.95 -12.36 -2.52
CA ASP A 126 -16.52 -13.71 -2.50
C ASP A 126 -15.84 -14.63 -3.53
N PRO A 127 -15.03 -15.63 -3.10
CA PRO A 127 -14.67 -15.92 -1.72
C PRO A 127 -13.74 -14.85 -1.13
N ALA A 128 -13.81 -14.60 0.18
CA ALA A 128 -12.97 -13.61 0.85
C ALA A 128 -11.48 -13.94 0.72
N ARG A 129 -10.65 -12.91 0.50
CA ARG A 129 -9.18 -13.04 0.39
C ARG A 129 -8.49 -11.90 1.16
N PRO A 130 -8.74 -11.80 2.47
CA PRO A 130 -8.18 -10.72 3.27
C PRO A 130 -6.65 -10.73 3.19
N THR A 131 -6.06 -9.54 3.13
CA THR A 131 -4.61 -9.31 3.04
C THR A 131 -4.05 -8.75 4.35
N ALA A 132 -4.92 -8.53 5.33
CA ALA A 132 -4.61 -8.14 6.69
C ALA A 132 -5.74 -8.61 7.63
N PRO A 133 -5.48 -8.75 8.95
CA PRO A 133 -6.53 -8.87 9.95
C PRO A 133 -7.51 -7.70 9.88
N ILE A 134 -8.80 -7.95 10.17
CA ILE A 134 -9.83 -6.90 10.11
C ILE A 134 -9.53 -5.78 11.10
N GLU A 135 -9.01 -6.12 12.28
CA GLU A 135 -8.64 -5.19 13.34
C GLU A 135 -7.47 -4.28 12.93
N PHE A 136 -6.53 -4.78 12.11
CA PHE A 136 -5.43 -3.97 11.58
C PHE A 136 -5.97 -2.90 10.61
N LYS A 137 -6.85 -3.31 9.68
CA LYS A 137 -7.54 -2.40 8.76
C LYS A 137 -8.44 -1.40 9.49
N ASP A 138 -9.22 -1.86 10.47
CA ASP A 138 -10.08 -0.98 11.27
C ASP A 138 -9.24 0.04 12.05
N CYS A 139 -8.12 -0.39 12.66
CA CYS A 139 -7.19 0.54 13.31
C CYS A 139 -6.67 1.61 12.34
N PHE A 140 -6.33 1.23 11.11
CA PHE A 140 -5.91 2.19 10.08
C PHE A 140 -7.02 3.19 9.72
N LEU A 141 -8.26 2.73 9.52
CA LEU A 141 -9.42 3.58 9.22
C LEU A 141 -9.75 4.53 10.38
N GLU A 142 -9.72 4.07 11.61
CA GLU A 142 -9.97 4.92 12.78
C GLU A 142 -8.87 5.97 12.97
N ASN A 143 -7.60 5.61 12.72
CA ASN A 143 -6.51 6.60 12.71
C ASN A 143 -6.72 7.66 11.61
N LEU A 144 -7.19 7.30 10.41
CA LEU A 144 -7.55 8.26 9.37
C LEU A 144 -8.71 9.18 9.79
N LYS A 145 -9.78 8.62 10.37
CA LYS A 145 -10.90 9.43 10.88
C LYS A 145 -10.44 10.41 11.95
N SER A 146 -9.48 10.02 12.80
CA SER A 146 -8.96 10.87 13.87
C SER A 146 -8.27 12.14 13.36
N THR A 147 -7.86 12.19 12.10
CA THR A 147 -7.26 13.37 11.47
C THR A 147 -8.29 14.29 10.81
N GLY A 148 -9.59 13.99 10.94
CA GLY A 148 -10.68 14.73 10.32
C GLY A 148 -10.96 14.36 8.85
N LEU A 149 -10.28 13.34 8.32
CA LEU A 149 -10.52 12.82 6.97
C LEU A 149 -11.64 11.78 6.97
N VAL A 150 -12.27 11.56 5.82
CA VAL A 150 -13.38 10.61 5.66
C VAL A 150 -12.93 9.39 4.85
N PRO A 151 -12.45 8.32 5.51
CA PRO A 151 -12.09 7.09 4.84
C PRO A 151 -13.28 6.13 4.69
N TYR A 152 -13.31 5.44 3.55
CA TYR A 152 -14.24 4.36 3.24
C TYR A 152 -13.50 3.05 3.06
N GLN A 153 -14.21 1.94 3.26
CA GLN A 153 -13.76 0.61 2.84
C GLN A 153 -14.19 0.36 1.39
N GLY A 154 -13.31 -0.23 0.58
CA GLY A 154 -13.65 -0.69 -0.76
C GLY A 154 -14.77 -1.72 -0.74
N LYS A 155 -15.71 -1.64 -1.68
CA LYS A 155 -16.87 -2.54 -1.74
C LYS A 155 -16.43 -4.01 -1.90
N SER A 156 -16.90 -4.90 -1.03
CA SER A 156 -16.63 -6.36 -1.10
C SER A 156 -16.78 -6.92 -2.52
N GLY A 157 -15.70 -7.52 -3.05
CA GLY A 157 -15.60 -8.10 -4.39
C GLY A 157 -15.64 -7.09 -5.54
N GLY A 158 -15.87 -5.81 -5.23
CA GLY A 158 -16.05 -4.71 -6.16
C GLY A 158 -14.79 -3.87 -6.35
N ARG A 159 -15.01 -2.65 -6.85
CA ARG A 159 -13.96 -1.66 -7.08
C ARG A 159 -13.25 -1.31 -5.77
N TYR A 160 -11.94 -1.10 -5.86
CA TYR A 160 -11.09 -0.66 -4.75
C TYR A 160 -10.99 -1.61 -3.55
N SER A 161 -11.59 -2.80 -3.62
CA SER A 161 -11.47 -3.82 -2.57
C SER A 161 -10.07 -4.42 -2.47
N GLY A 162 -9.25 -4.32 -3.51
CA GLY A 162 -7.97 -5.04 -3.60
C GLY A 162 -8.12 -6.57 -3.68
N TRP A 163 -9.32 -7.08 -4.04
CA TRP A 163 -9.65 -8.52 -4.06
C TRP A 163 -9.17 -9.28 -5.30
N GLY A 164 -8.96 -8.56 -6.41
CA GLY A 164 -8.64 -9.16 -7.70
C GLY A 164 -7.41 -10.07 -7.63
N ARG A 165 -7.50 -11.28 -8.19
CA ARG A 165 -6.46 -12.32 -8.06
C ARG A 165 -5.06 -11.89 -8.55
N ASN A 166 -4.99 -10.93 -9.46
CA ASN A 166 -3.74 -10.38 -9.98
C ASN A 166 -3.45 -8.96 -9.45
N ASN A 167 -4.25 -8.42 -8.53
CA ASN A 167 -3.96 -7.14 -7.88
C ASN A 167 -2.77 -7.29 -6.93
N LEU A 168 -1.88 -6.30 -6.84
CA LEU A 168 -0.67 -6.35 -6.01
C LEU A 168 -0.97 -6.54 -4.52
N ASN A 169 -2.10 -6.05 -4.04
CA ASN A 169 -2.55 -6.29 -2.67
C ASN A 169 -2.66 -7.79 -2.36
N GLN A 170 -2.91 -8.63 -3.36
CA GLN A 170 -2.97 -10.10 -3.18
C GLN A 170 -1.60 -10.79 -3.25
N LEU A 171 -0.48 -10.06 -3.31
CA LEU A 171 0.86 -10.61 -3.56
C LEU A 171 1.20 -11.74 -2.58
N PHE A 172 1.07 -11.50 -1.28
CA PHE A 172 1.42 -12.47 -0.24
C PHE A 172 0.35 -13.55 0.01
N ASN A 173 -0.78 -13.48 -0.70
CA ASN A 173 -1.78 -14.56 -0.76
C ASN A 173 -1.52 -15.53 -1.95
N ARG A 174 -0.52 -15.24 -2.80
CA ARG A 174 -0.15 -16.13 -3.92
C ARG A 174 0.68 -17.28 -3.40
N LYS A 175 0.37 -18.51 -3.83
CA LYS A 175 1.12 -19.74 -3.46
C LYS A 175 2.65 -19.59 -3.54
N GLU A 176 3.15 -18.89 -4.56
CA GLU A 176 4.59 -18.72 -4.79
C GLU A 176 5.27 -17.68 -3.86
N PHE A 177 4.48 -16.81 -3.22
CA PHE A 177 4.92 -15.76 -2.30
C PHE A 177 4.16 -15.83 -0.98
N LEU A 178 3.55 -16.98 -0.68
CA LEU A 178 2.58 -17.12 0.40
C LEU A 178 3.28 -16.82 1.72
N ASP A 179 2.81 -15.79 2.41
CA ASP A 179 3.38 -15.35 3.67
C ASP A 179 2.28 -14.81 4.58
N HIS A 180 1.81 -15.64 5.51
CA HIS A 180 0.79 -15.26 6.48
C HIS A 180 1.27 -14.24 7.50
N CYS A 181 2.57 -13.95 7.53
CA CYS A 181 3.19 -12.98 8.42
C CYS A 181 3.41 -11.63 7.73
N ALA A 182 2.84 -11.37 6.55
CA ALA A 182 2.90 -10.08 5.87
C ALA A 182 1.49 -9.55 5.62
N TYR A 183 1.26 -8.28 5.95
CA TYR A 183 -0.01 -7.61 5.73
C TYR A 183 0.07 -6.64 4.57
N SER A 184 -1.05 -6.39 3.90
CA SER A 184 -1.14 -5.28 2.96
C SER A 184 -2.49 -4.60 2.95
N LEU A 185 -2.46 -3.28 2.71
CA LEU A 185 -3.61 -2.43 2.47
C LEU A 185 -3.40 -1.65 1.17
N GLN A 186 -4.43 -1.61 0.32
CA GLN A 186 -4.50 -0.70 -0.83
C GLN A 186 -5.18 0.59 -0.39
N ILE A 187 -4.57 1.74 -0.68
CA ILE A 187 -5.05 3.07 -0.28
C ILE A 187 -5.26 3.88 -1.56
N GLU A 188 -6.51 4.21 -1.85
CA GLU A 188 -6.91 5.08 -2.96
C GLU A 188 -7.13 6.49 -2.41
N ILE A 189 -6.39 7.46 -2.94
CA ILE A 189 -6.44 8.85 -2.51
C ILE A 189 -7.18 9.67 -3.57
N ILE A 190 -8.21 10.41 -3.17
CA ILE A 190 -8.93 11.29 -4.10
C ILE A 190 -8.00 12.32 -4.74
N ARG A 191 -8.39 12.84 -5.90
CA ARG A 191 -7.51 13.73 -6.67
C ARG A 191 -7.24 15.06 -5.96
N GLU A 192 -8.20 15.63 -5.25
CA GLU A 192 -8.03 16.91 -4.54
C GLU A 192 -6.87 16.88 -3.52
N LEU A 193 -6.66 15.73 -2.87
CA LEU A 193 -5.59 15.55 -1.88
C LEU A 193 -4.20 15.31 -2.49
N ARG A 194 -4.10 15.31 -3.82
CA ARG A 194 -2.85 14.97 -4.53
C ARG A 194 -2.65 15.70 -5.84
N GLU A 195 -3.52 16.63 -6.23
CA GLU A 195 -3.36 17.35 -7.49
C GLU A 195 -2.31 18.45 -7.40
N ASP A 196 -2.24 19.11 -6.25
CA ASP A 196 -1.21 20.08 -5.90
C ASP A 196 -0.09 19.41 -5.09
N LYS A 197 1.16 19.81 -5.32
CA LYS A 197 2.31 19.18 -4.66
C LYS A 197 2.39 19.48 -3.17
N ASP A 198 1.96 20.66 -2.73
CA ASP A 198 1.99 21.00 -1.31
C ASP A 198 0.86 20.30 -0.57
N VAL A 199 -0.32 20.18 -1.20
CA VAL A 199 -1.43 19.35 -0.67
C VAL A 199 -1.03 17.87 -0.63
N ALA A 200 -0.33 17.38 -1.66
CA ALA A 200 0.19 16.01 -1.69
C ALA A 200 1.19 15.75 -0.54
N ARG A 201 2.10 16.69 -0.26
CA ARG A 201 3.01 16.59 0.89
C ARG A 201 2.26 16.57 2.21
N GLN A 202 1.32 17.48 2.43
CA GLN A 202 0.49 17.47 3.65
C GLN A 202 -0.27 16.14 3.81
N THR A 203 -0.78 15.58 2.71
CA THR A 203 -1.41 14.27 2.71
C THR A 203 -0.42 13.15 3.08
N GLY A 204 0.82 13.22 2.58
CA GLY A 204 1.90 12.33 2.99
C GLY A 204 2.26 12.45 4.46
N GLU A 205 2.32 13.67 5.00
CA GLU A 205 2.56 13.90 6.43
C GLU A 205 1.47 13.28 7.31
N VAL A 206 0.20 13.41 6.92
CA VAL A 206 -0.94 12.81 7.62
C VAL A 206 -0.88 11.28 7.55
N LEU A 207 -0.65 10.72 6.35
CA LEU A 207 -0.52 9.27 6.18
C LEU A 207 0.66 8.69 6.96
N SER A 208 1.76 9.43 7.11
CA SER A 208 2.90 9.04 7.94
C SER A 208 2.51 8.81 9.40
N ASP A 209 1.72 9.74 9.95
CA ASP A 209 1.26 9.67 11.34
C ASP A 209 0.26 8.51 11.50
N VAL A 210 -0.66 8.34 10.53
CA VAL A 210 -1.60 7.21 10.49
C VAL A 210 -0.88 5.87 10.42
N ILE A 211 0.11 5.70 9.55
CA ILE A 211 0.88 4.46 9.41
C ILE A 211 1.61 4.14 10.72
N THR A 212 2.31 5.12 11.28
CA THR A 212 3.03 4.97 12.56
C THR A 212 2.08 4.57 13.68
N ASN A 213 0.95 5.26 13.82
CA ASN A 213 -0.04 4.96 14.85
C ASN A 213 -0.66 3.57 14.65
N THR A 214 -0.93 3.17 13.41
CA THR A 214 -1.49 1.85 13.10
C THR A 214 -0.53 0.74 13.52
N ILE A 215 0.74 0.84 13.15
CA ILE A 215 1.77 -0.15 13.51
C ILE A 215 1.94 -0.23 15.04
N ASN A 216 2.03 0.92 15.71
CA ASN A 216 2.21 0.98 17.16
C ASN A 216 1.00 0.43 17.92
N ASN A 217 -0.22 0.79 17.50
CA ASN A 217 -1.44 0.31 18.14
C ASN A 217 -1.66 -1.18 17.88
N TRP A 218 -1.35 -1.67 16.68
CA TRP A 218 -1.40 -3.09 16.36
C TRP A 218 -0.43 -3.90 17.23
N LYS A 219 0.82 -3.42 17.38
CA LYS A 219 1.81 -4.04 18.26
C LYS A 219 1.31 -4.15 19.70
N LYS A 220 0.71 -3.07 20.23
CA LYS A 220 0.09 -3.07 21.57
C LYS A 220 -1.07 -4.07 21.65
N PHE A 221 -2.00 -4.04 20.69
CA PHE A 221 -3.13 -4.97 20.64
C PHE A 221 -2.67 -6.43 20.67
N LYS A 222 -1.70 -6.82 19.83
CA LYS A 222 -1.16 -8.19 19.84
C LYS A 222 -0.54 -8.58 21.18
N SER A 223 0.14 -7.66 21.86
CA SER A 223 0.71 -7.94 23.19
C SER A 223 -0.36 -8.22 24.27
N THR A 224 -1.61 -7.79 24.06
CA THR A 224 -2.73 -8.13 24.95
C THR A 224 -3.37 -9.49 24.63
N LEU A 225 -3.20 -10.00 23.40
CA LEU A 225 -3.71 -11.31 23.00
C LEU A 225 -2.83 -12.46 23.47
N THR A 226 -1.54 -12.20 23.71
CA THR A 226 -0.65 -13.16 24.35
C THR A 226 -0.98 -13.21 25.84
N PHE A 227 -1.90 -14.10 26.23
CA PHE A 227 -2.09 -14.48 27.62
C PHE A 227 -0.75 -14.92 28.23
N PRO A 228 -0.47 -14.63 29.51
CA PRO A 228 0.64 -15.26 30.18
C PRO A 228 0.40 -16.78 30.12
N TYR A 229 1.33 -17.50 29.49
CA TYR A 229 1.41 -18.94 29.64
C TYR A 229 1.48 -19.23 31.14
N ILE A 230 0.39 -19.78 31.69
CA ILE A 230 0.35 -20.42 33.02
C ILE A 230 0.89 -21.84 32.84
#